data_AF-T0HAB6-F1
#
_entry.id   AF-T0HAB6-F1
#
_cell.length_a   1.000
_cell.length_b   1.000
_cell.length_c   1.000
_cell.angle_alpha   90.00
_cell.angle_beta   90.00
_cell.angle_gamma   90.00
#
_symmetry.space_group_name_H-M   'P 1'
#
loop_
_entity.id
_entity.type
_entity.pdbx_description
1 polymer ?
#
loop_
_entity_poly.entity_id
_entity_poly.type
_entity_poly.pdbx_seq_one_letter_code
_entity_poly.pdbx_strand_id
1 'polypeptide(L)'
;MRSLYSGVSGLKNHQVRMDVIGNNISNVNTHGFKTERVTFQDMISQELRGASEPKENIGGVNPQQVGLGSLIAAIDKIMTQGSLQTTGKNTDVAMSGEGFFIVKDGDKQFYTRAGAFNLDKNGYYVNPANGLKVQGWNSRLDDKGNKFINSSASIEDIIIPVYSKEPARATSQIDFKSNLNSSAPAVPPDATQDEITAMINDPDPKMRRGHVTTIKTFDDQGIQREFKMEFYKVRDNTWKARVSMTDATQLSADVSGTGGQNTQLPGNTELEFGFTPDGKLVYVSDGVDSMNSGKLSAKMSFKIAGNPAVQSFDLNLGEAGMVDGITQFSSDFTTKAVKQDGYTMGYLESFSIDNSGTVTGVFSNGVRQPLARIATAVFNNPAGLDKAGDTMFAYSMNSGEPNIGEAGVQGRGKINAGLLEMSNVDLSDQFTDMIVTQRGFQANSRTITTSDQMIQEVLGLKR
;
A
#
# COMPACT_ATOMS: atom_id res chain seq x y z
N MET A 1 -53.70 -18.45 32.55
CA MET A 1 -52.41 -19.14 32.32
C MET A 1 -51.68 -18.70 31.05
N ARG A 2 -52.33 -18.45 29.90
CA ARG A 2 -51.65 -17.98 28.67
C ARG A 2 -50.93 -16.62 28.81
N SER A 3 -51.51 -15.71 29.58
CA SER A 3 -50.91 -14.41 29.91
C SER A 3 -49.57 -14.52 30.64
N LEU A 4 -49.40 -15.54 31.51
CA LEU A 4 -48.14 -15.81 32.20
C LEU A 4 -47.04 -16.20 31.22
N TYR A 5 -47.32 -17.11 30.29
CA TYR A 5 -46.33 -17.53 29.28
C TYR A 5 -45.90 -16.40 28.36
N SER A 6 -46.85 -15.54 27.93
CA SER A 6 -46.54 -14.35 27.16
C SER A 6 -45.74 -13.31 27.96
N GLY A 7 -46.00 -13.17 29.26
CA GLY A 7 -45.24 -12.27 30.14
C GLY A 7 -43.82 -12.76 30.41
N VAL A 8 -43.64 -14.07 30.64
CA VAL A 8 -42.33 -14.69 30.87
C VAL A 8 -41.45 -14.63 29.62
N SER A 9 -42.01 -14.90 28.43
CA SER A 9 -41.26 -14.79 27.17
C SER A 9 -40.79 -13.35 26.93
N GLY A 10 -41.66 -12.37 27.16
CA GLY A 10 -41.30 -10.95 27.08
C GLY A 10 -40.21 -10.53 28.07
N LEU A 11 -40.23 -11.01 29.32
CA LEU A 11 -39.16 -10.74 30.30
C LEU A 11 -37.82 -11.29 29.84
N LYS A 12 -37.78 -12.56 29.40
CA LYS A 12 -36.55 -13.21 28.95
C LYS A 12 -35.97 -12.51 27.72
N ASN A 13 -36.82 -12.11 26.77
CA ASN A 13 -36.39 -11.40 25.57
C ASN A 13 -35.81 -10.01 25.89
N HIS A 14 -36.45 -9.25 26.79
CA HIS A 14 -35.90 -7.96 27.23
C HIS A 14 -34.60 -8.11 28.03
N GLN A 15 -34.43 -9.19 28.79
CA GLN A 15 -33.16 -9.47 29.45
C GLN A 15 -32.03 -9.64 28.43
N VAL A 16 -32.22 -10.46 27.40
CA VAL A 16 -31.20 -10.62 26.35
C VAL A 16 -30.93 -9.31 25.61
N ARG A 17 -31.96 -8.50 25.31
CA ARG A 17 -31.74 -7.16 24.73
C ARG A 17 -30.93 -6.26 25.66
N MET A 18 -31.17 -6.31 26.97
CA MET A 18 -30.40 -5.58 27.96
C MET A 18 -28.93 -6.02 27.99
N ASP A 19 -28.67 -7.32 27.89
CA ASP A 19 -27.32 -7.89 27.83
C ASP A 19 -26.55 -7.38 26.60
N VAL A 20 -27.21 -7.34 25.44
CA VAL A 20 -26.62 -6.82 24.19
C VAL A 20 -26.34 -5.32 24.27
N ILE A 21 -27.27 -4.52 24.81
CA ILE A 21 -27.06 -3.07 25.02
C ILE A 21 -25.91 -2.84 26.01
N GLY A 22 -25.86 -3.60 27.11
CA GLY A 22 -24.78 -3.55 28.08
C GLY A 22 -23.42 -3.86 27.46
N ASN A 23 -23.37 -4.87 26.57
CA ASN A 23 -22.16 -5.22 25.83
C ASN A 23 -21.72 -4.11 24.86
N ASN A 24 -22.66 -3.49 24.14
CA ASN A 24 -22.36 -2.36 23.25
C ASN A 24 -21.77 -1.18 24.02
N ILE A 25 -22.40 -0.78 25.12
CA ILE A 25 -21.94 0.34 25.96
C ILE A 25 -20.56 0.05 26.54
N SER A 26 -20.33 -1.18 27.03
CA SER A 26 -19.04 -1.57 27.61
C SER A 26 -17.89 -1.50 26.61
N ASN A 27 -18.18 -1.67 25.31
CA ASN A 27 -17.19 -1.68 24.24
C ASN A 27 -17.21 -0.41 23.37
N VAL A 28 -17.77 0.70 23.87
CA VAL A 28 -17.81 1.98 23.13
C VAL A 28 -16.42 2.52 22.79
N ASN A 29 -15.42 2.28 23.64
CA ASN A 29 -14.04 2.73 23.43
C ASN A 29 -13.15 1.66 22.78
N THR A 30 -13.68 0.47 22.52
CA THR A 30 -12.91 -0.62 21.92
C THR A 30 -12.76 -0.36 20.42
N HIS A 31 -11.52 -0.24 19.95
CA HIS A 31 -11.22 -0.02 18.53
C HIS A 31 -11.75 -1.17 17.67
N GLY A 32 -12.35 -0.85 16.52
CA GLY A 32 -12.89 -1.83 15.59
C GLY A 32 -14.12 -2.61 16.08
N PHE A 33 -14.70 -2.27 17.25
CA PHE A 33 -15.93 -2.90 17.73
C PHE A 33 -17.13 -2.54 16.85
N LYS A 34 -18.04 -3.52 16.67
CA LYS A 34 -19.25 -3.41 15.87
C LYS A 34 -20.48 -3.68 16.71
N THR A 35 -21.39 -2.71 16.71
CA THR A 35 -22.65 -2.70 17.45
C THR A 35 -23.51 -3.91 17.10
N GLU A 36 -24.12 -4.51 18.10
CA GLU A 36 -25.12 -5.57 17.94
C GLU A 36 -26.52 -5.06 18.21
N ARG A 37 -27.50 -5.61 17.50
CA ARG A 37 -28.92 -5.31 17.69
C ARG A 37 -29.71 -6.60 17.84
N VAL A 38 -30.73 -6.56 18.70
CA VAL A 38 -31.68 -7.67 18.88
C VAL A 38 -32.94 -7.39 18.09
N THR A 39 -33.37 -8.36 17.28
CA THR A 39 -34.64 -8.33 16.56
C THR A 39 -35.61 -9.33 17.16
N PHE A 40 -36.88 -8.95 17.25
CA PHE A 40 -37.94 -9.79 17.81
C PHE A 40 -38.89 -10.25 16.70
N GLN A 41 -39.49 -11.42 16.91
CA GLN A 41 -40.61 -11.92 16.12
C GLN A 41 -41.74 -12.34 17.06
N ASP A 42 -42.97 -12.31 16.59
CA ASP A 42 -44.10 -12.84 17.35
C ASP A 42 -44.04 -14.38 17.39
N MET A 43 -44.66 -14.95 18.44
CA MET A 43 -44.87 -16.40 18.50
C MET A 43 -46.20 -16.74 17.83
N ILE A 44 -46.26 -17.89 17.15
CA ILE A 44 -47.43 -18.36 16.41
C ILE A 44 -48.72 -18.13 17.21
N SER A 45 -49.66 -17.41 16.60
CA SER A 45 -50.96 -17.12 17.19
C SER A 45 -51.85 -18.36 17.19
N GLN A 46 -52.57 -18.59 18.28
CA GLN A 46 -53.58 -19.64 18.34
C GLN A 46 -54.92 -19.13 17.78
N GLU A 47 -55.44 -19.81 16.76
CA GLU A 47 -56.76 -19.53 16.20
C GLU A 47 -57.86 -20.15 17.06
N LEU A 48 -58.78 -19.31 17.56
CA LEU A 48 -59.94 -19.71 18.34
C LEU A 48 -61.19 -19.86 17.46
N ARG A 49 -61.27 -19.06 16.39
CA ARG A 49 -62.38 -19.08 15.43
C ARG A 49 -61.90 -18.56 14.08
N GLY A 50 -62.19 -19.30 13.02
CA GLY A 50 -61.90 -18.88 11.66
C GLY A 50 -62.79 -17.75 11.18
N ALA A 51 -62.28 -17.01 10.20
CA ALA A 51 -63.06 -16.00 9.51
C ALA A 51 -64.23 -16.66 8.75
N SER A 52 -65.38 -16.00 8.68
CA SER A 52 -66.49 -16.47 7.85
C SER A 52 -67.03 -15.38 6.96
N GLU A 53 -67.39 -15.75 5.74
CA GLU A 53 -68.05 -14.86 4.78
C GLU A 53 -69.49 -14.50 5.21
N PRO A 54 -70.01 -13.33 4.82
CA PRO A 54 -71.40 -12.95 5.06
C PRO A 54 -72.41 -13.86 4.33
N LYS A 55 -73.56 -14.15 4.96
CA LYS A 55 -74.71 -14.87 4.41
C LYS A 55 -75.97 -13.99 4.39
N GLU A 56 -77.04 -14.40 3.71
CA GLU A 56 -78.28 -13.61 3.50
C GLU A 56 -78.87 -12.93 4.75
N ASN A 57 -78.68 -13.50 5.95
CA ASN A 57 -79.21 -12.95 7.20
C ASN A 57 -78.15 -12.64 8.28
N ILE A 58 -76.85 -12.82 8.02
CA ILE A 58 -75.77 -12.58 9.00
C ILE A 58 -74.49 -12.09 8.31
N GLY A 59 -73.87 -11.03 8.83
CA GLY A 59 -72.59 -10.50 8.32
C GLY A 59 -71.39 -11.44 8.52
N GLY A 60 -70.29 -11.14 7.83
CA GLY A 60 -69.03 -11.88 8.00
C GLY A 60 -68.44 -11.65 9.38
N VAL A 61 -67.67 -12.61 9.87
CA VAL A 61 -66.97 -12.49 11.16
C VAL A 61 -65.46 -12.55 10.97
N ASN A 62 -64.75 -11.69 11.71
CA ASN A 62 -63.29 -11.68 11.72
C ASN A 62 -62.75 -12.94 12.41
N PRO A 63 -61.56 -13.43 12.00
CA PRO A 63 -60.90 -14.51 12.71
C PRO A 63 -60.51 -14.04 14.11
N GLN A 64 -60.69 -14.91 15.10
CA GLN A 64 -60.27 -14.65 16.48
C GLN A 64 -58.98 -15.39 16.72
N GLN A 65 -57.88 -14.66 16.80
CA GLN A 65 -56.55 -15.20 17.07
C GLN A 65 -55.98 -14.56 18.33
N VAL A 66 -55.25 -15.37 19.11
CA VAL A 66 -54.58 -14.90 20.33
C VAL A 66 -53.09 -15.20 20.20
N GLY A 67 -52.28 -14.14 20.22
CA GLY A 67 -50.82 -14.25 20.24
C GLY A 67 -50.32 -14.84 21.56
N LEU A 68 -49.26 -15.65 21.49
CA LEU A 68 -48.70 -16.33 22.66
C LEU A 68 -47.42 -15.64 23.22
N GLY A 69 -47.05 -14.49 22.68
CA GLY A 69 -45.90 -13.69 23.12
C GLY A 69 -44.93 -13.38 21.97
N SER A 70 -43.66 -13.18 22.30
CA SER A 70 -42.59 -12.90 21.34
C SER A 70 -41.39 -13.82 21.56
N LEU A 71 -40.55 -13.96 20.53
CA LEU A 71 -39.27 -14.65 20.55
C LEU A 71 -38.18 -13.73 19.98
N ILE A 72 -36.92 -14.03 20.28
CA ILE A 72 -35.78 -13.40 19.61
C ILE A 72 -35.65 -14.03 18.22
N ALA A 73 -35.64 -13.20 17.18
CA ALA A 73 -35.45 -13.64 15.81
C ALA A 73 -33.97 -13.78 15.48
N ALA A 74 -33.19 -12.72 15.75
CA ALA A 74 -31.75 -12.72 15.53
C ALA A 74 -31.04 -11.66 16.39
N ILE A 75 -29.73 -11.84 16.58
CA ILE A 75 -28.82 -10.81 17.05
C ILE A 75 -27.90 -10.47 15.87
N ASP A 76 -28.15 -9.34 15.21
CA ASP A 76 -27.40 -8.92 14.02
C ASP A 76 -26.28 -7.94 14.37
N LYS A 77 -25.14 -8.06 13.66
CA LYS A 77 -24.01 -7.14 13.76
C LYS A 77 -24.16 -6.04 12.72
N ILE A 78 -24.07 -4.79 13.17
CA ILE A 78 -24.11 -3.62 12.29
C ILE A 78 -22.67 -3.28 11.89
N MET A 79 -22.31 -3.58 10.64
CA MET A 79 -20.93 -3.44 10.12
C MET A 79 -20.62 -2.06 9.54
N THR A 80 -21.37 -1.02 9.91
CA THR A 80 -21.11 0.36 9.48
C THR A 80 -19.76 0.86 9.98
N GLN A 81 -19.13 1.75 9.22
CA GLN A 81 -17.84 2.34 9.54
C GLN A 81 -17.91 3.20 10.82
N GLY A 82 -16.96 3.01 11.74
CA GLY A 82 -16.78 3.88 12.91
C GLY A 82 -15.96 5.13 12.59
N SER A 83 -15.96 6.10 13.51
CA SER A 83 -15.12 7.31 13.36
C SER A 83 -13.63 6.96 13.37
N LEU A 84 -12.85 7.62 12.51
CA LEU A 84 -11.39 7.45 12.46
C LEU A 84 -10.72 8.45 13.41
N GLN A 85 -9.85 7.96 14.28
CA GLN A 85 -9.06 8.79 15.20
C GLN A 85 -7.58 8.72 14.84
N THR A 86 -6.90 9.86 14.82
CA THR A 86 -5.46 9.92 14.59
C THR A 86 -4.68 9.55 15.84
N THR A 87 -3.72 8.63 15.69
CA THR A 87 -2.81 8.19 16.77
C THR A 87 -1.39 8.73 16.60
N GLY A 88 -1.01 9.13 15.39
CA GLY A 88 0.35 9.57 15.07
C GLY A 88 1.38 8.44 14.97
N LYS A 89 0.96 7.18 15.19
CA LYS A 89 1.84 6.01 15.09
C LYS A 89 1.64 5.34 13.74
N ASN A 90 2.68 5.32 12.90
CA ASN A 90 2.57 4.79 11.54
C ASN A 90 2.26 3.27 11.46
N THR A 91 2.49 2.52 12.54
CA THR A 91 2.07 1.11 12.63
C THR A 91 0.57 0.93 12.84
N ASP A 92 -0.13 1.97 13.28
CA ASP A 92 -1.57 1.90 13.45
C ASP A 92 -2.23 2.17 12.11
N VAL A 93 -3.13 1.30 11.71
CA VAL A 93 -3.83 1.42 10.44
C VAL A 93 -5.33 1.33 10.67
N ALA A 94 -6.06 2.18 9.98
CA ALA A 94 -7.51 2.07 9.91
C ALA A 94 -7.91 1.95 8.46
N MET A 95 -8.95 1.16 8.21
CA MET A 95 -9.42 0.97 6.85
C MET A 95 -10.72 1.76 6.67
N SER A 96 -10.78 2.53 5.58
CA SER A 96 -11.92 3.37 5.20
C SER A 96 -12.67 2.69 4.06
N GLY A 97 -13.87 2.20 4.35
CA GLY A 97 -14.70 1.43 3.42
C GLY A 97 -14.82 -0.04 3.83
N GLU A 98 -15.26 -0.90 2.91
CA GLU A 98 -15.54 -2.31 3.18
C GLU A 98 -14.31 -3.20 3.16
N GLY A 99 -14.20 -4.12 4.11
CA GLY A 99 -13.09 -5.06 4.22
C GLY A 99 -12.66 -5.33 5.66
N PHE A 100 -11.69 -6.23 5.81
CA PHE A 100 -11.11 -6.66 7.08
C PHE A 100 -9.61 -6.90 6.91
N PHE A 101 -8.84 -6.61 7.94
CA PHE A 101 -7.46 -7.07 8.05
C PHE A 101 -7.45 -8.57 8.33
N ILE A 102 -6.51 -9.28 7.75
CA ILE A 102 -6.36 -10.72 7.93
C ILE A 102 -5.23 -10.94 8.92
N VAL A 103 -5.51 -11.67 10.00
CA VAL A 103 -4.51 -12.10 10.98
C VAL A 103 -4.53 -13.61 11.10
N LYS A 104 -3.38 -14.22 11.39
CA LYS A 104 -3.23 -15.67 11.44
C LYS A 104 -2.76 -16.15 12.81
N ASP A 105 -3.36 -17.23 13.28
CA ASP A 105 -2.93 -18.04 14.44
C ASP A 105 -2.62 -19.47 13.98
N GLY A 106 -1.34 -19.80 13.83
CA GLY A 106 -0.93 -21.08 13.26
C GLY A 106 -1.48 -21.26 11.84
N ASP A 107 -2.48 -22.13 11.67
CA ASP A 107 -3.17 -22.37 10.40
C ASP A 107 -4.54 -21.70 10.30
N LYS A 108 -5.06 -21.11 11.39
CA LYS A 108 -6.36 -20.46 11.40
C LYS A 108 -6.22 -18.99 11.01
N GLN A 109 -7.13 -18.53 10.14
CA GLN A 109 -7.23 -17.13 9.75
C GLN A 109 -8.41 -16.47 10.47
N PHE A 110 -8.16 -15.27 10.99
CA PHE A 110 -9.15 -14.40 11.59
C PHE A 110 -9.16 -13.05 10.89
N TYR A 111 -10.27 -12.35 11.02
CA TYR A 111 -10.55 -11.11 10.33
C TYR A 111 -10.85 -10.03 11.36
N THR A 112 -10.22 -8.86 11.26
CA THR A 112 -10.44 -7.77 12.22
C THR A 112 -10.55 -6.42 11.56
N ARG A 113 -11.26 -5.51 12.22
CA ARG A 113 -11.31 -4.08 11.90
C ARG A 113 -10.32 -3.26 12.74
N ALA A 114 -9.89 -3.80 13.88
CA ALA A 114 -8.90 -3.16 14.72
C ALA A 114 -7.52 -3.29 14.08
N GLY A 115 -6.91 -2.17 13.72
CA GLY A 115 -5.56 -2.13 13.16
C GLY A 115 -4.52 -1.52 14.09
N ALA A 116 -4.66 -1.78 15.40
CA ALA A 116 -3.67 -1.43 16.40
C ALA A 116 -2.51 -2.44 16.34
N PHE A 117 -1.70 -2.38 15.29
CA PHE A 117 -0.60 -3.30 15.05
C PHE A 117 0.74 -2.73 15.52
N ASN A 118 1.70 -3.61 15.72
CA ASN A 118 3.06 -3.27 16.10
C ASN A 118 4.06 -4.26 15.50
N LEU A 119 5.34 -3.93 15.56
CA LEU A 119 6.41 -4.83 15.13
C LEU A 119 6.91 -5.66 16.31
N ASP A 120 7.10 -6.95 16.08
CA ASP A 120 7.77 -7.83 17.04
C ASP A 120 9.31 -7.76 16.92
N LYS A 121 10.02 -8.50 17.78
CA LYS A 121 11.49 -8.56 17.78
C LYS A 121 12.09 -9.05 16.44
N ASN A 122 11.36 -9.89 15.73
CA ASN A 122 11.80 -10.49 14.46
C ASN A 122 11.34 -9.68 13.24
N GLY A 123 10.67 -8.54 13.45
CA GLY A 123 10.13 -7.69 12.40
C GLY A 123 8.78 -8.14 11.84
N TYR A 124 8.12 -9.12 12.44
CA TYR A 124 6.75 -9.46 12.05
C TYR A 124 5.79 -8.34 12.44
N TYR A 125 4.85 -8.05 11.56
CA TYR A 125 3.75 -7.14 11.85
C TYR A 125 2.66 -7.90 12.58
N VAL A 126 2.47 -7.59 13.86
CA VAL A 126 1.62 -8.35 14.78
C VAL A 126 0.64 -7.44 15.51
N ASN A 127 -0.46 -8.02 15.99
CA ASN A 127 -1.26 -7.38 17.01
C ASN A 127 -0.61 -7.62 18.39
N PRO A 128 -0.22 -6.57 19.13
CA PRO A 128 0.46 -6.70 20.41
C PRO A 128 -0.42 -7.31 21.52
N ALA A 129 -1.75 -7.30 21.38
CA ALA A 129 -2.66 -7.82 22.39
C ALA A 129 -2.70 -9.35 22.43
N ASN A 130 -2.62 -10.01 21.27
CA ASN A 130 -2.78 -11.46 21.13
C ASN A 130 -1.64 -12.14 20.36
N GLY A 131 -0.66 -11.39 19.85
CA GLY A 131 0.52 -11.91 19.13
C GLY A 131 0.22 -12.41 17.72
N LEU A 132 -1.01 -12.23 17.22
CA LEU A 132 -1.39 -12.71 15.89
C LEU A 132 -0.71 -11.90 14.80
N LYS A 133 -0.29 -12.59 13.75
CA LYS A 133 0.48 -11.99 12.65
C LYS A 133 -0.42 -11.52 11.53
N VAL A 134 -0.21 -10.29 11.08
CA VAL A 134 -0.92 -9.70 9.94
C VAL A 134 -0.43 -10.35 8.65
N GLN A 135 -1.37 -10.70 7.78
CA GLN A 135 -1.10 -11.36 6.50
C GLN A 135 -1.03 -10.35 5.36
N GLY A 136 -0.20 -10.67 4.37
CA GLY A 136 0.03 -9.81 3.21
C GLY A 136 0.93 -10.48 2.19
N TRP A 137 1.62 -9.66 1.40
CA TRP A 137 2.62 -10.10 0.43
C TRP A 137 3.93 -9.38 0.73
N ASN A 138 5.04 -10.12 0.92
CA ASN A 138 6.35 -9.49 1.07
C ASN A 138 6.96 -9.17 -0.29
N SER A 139 7.88 -8.21 -0.30
CA SER A 139 8.63 -7.84 -1.50
C SER A 139 9.56 -8.97 -1.92
N ARG A 140 9.64 -9.21 -3.23
CA ARG A 140 10.58 -10.13 -3.86
C ARG A 140 11.45 -9.36 -4.85
N LEU A 141 12.64 -9.89 -5.12
CA LEU A 141 13.53 -9.32 -6.11
C LEU A 141 13.14 -9.84 -7.51
N ASP A 142 13.02 -8.92 -8.46
CA ASP A 142 12.92 -9.21 -9.89
C ASP A 142 14.28 -9.63 -10.46
N ASP A 143 14.31 -10.15 -11.68
CA ASP A 143 15.53 -10.54 -12.42
C ASP A 143 16.54 -9.37 -12.56
N LYS A 144 16.04 -8.13 -12.41
CA LYS A 144 16.82 -6.88 -12.43
C LYS A 144 17.22 -6.37 -11.04
N GLY A 145 17.03 -7.17 -9.98
CA GLY A 145 17.34 -6.79 -8.60
C GLY A 145 16.47 -5.67 -8.03
N ASN A 146 15.31 -5.38 -8.64
CA ASN A 146 14.34 -4.43 -8.11
C ASN A 146 13.34 -5.14 -7.19
N LYS A 147 13.01 -4.55 -6.04
CA LYS A 147 11.96 -5.06 -5.16
C LYS A 147 10.59 -4.77 -5.74
N PHE A 148 9.78 -5.82 -5.93
CA PHE A 148 8.39 -5.72 -6.33
C PHE A 148 7.51 -6.58 -5.42
N ILE A 149 6.21 -6.31 -5.40
CA ILE A 149 5.25 -7.06 -4.61
C ILE A 149 4.33 -7.80 -5.58
N ASN A 150 4.24 -9.13 -5.42
CA ASN A 150 3.32 -9.95 -6.20
C ASN A 150 2.05 -10.24 -5.39
N SER A 151 1.03 -9.41 -5.59
CA SER A 151 -0.29 -9.53 -4.96
C SER A 151 -1.17 -10.66 -5.53
N SER A 152 -0.71 -11.36 -6.58
CA SER A 152 -1.40 -12.56 -7.11
C SER A 152 -0.91 -13.85 -6.44
N ALA A 153 0.14 -13.80 -5.63
CA ALA A 153 0.63 -14.95 -4.88
C ALA A 153 -0.26 -15.24 -3.65
N SER A 154 -0.08 -16.40 -3.03
CA SER A 154 -0.67 -16.69 -1.72
C SER A 154 -0.19 -15.69 -0.67
N ILE A 155 -1.07 -15.33 0.26
CA ILE A 155 -0.73 -14.47 1.40
C ILE A 155 0.24 -15.18 2.36
N GLU A 156 1.12 -14.40 2.96
CA GLU A 156 2.15 -14.81 3.90
C GLU A 156 2.24 -13.81 5.07
N ASP A 157 2.95 -14.21 6.14
CA ASP A 157 3.19 -13.32 7.29
C ASP A 157 3.98 -12.09 6.83
N ILE A 158 3.50 -10.89 7.16
CA ILE A 158 4.20 -9.65 6.82
C ILE A 158 5.45 -9.52 7.68
N ILE A 159 6.59 -9.36 7.01
CA ILE A 159 7.88 -9.10 7.65
C ILE A 159 8.36 -7.72 7.21
N ILE A 160 8.51 -6.83 8.18
CA ILE A 160 9.16 -5.54 8.03
C ILE A 160 10.50 -5.67 8.75
N PRO A 161 11.59 -5.94 8.02
CA PRO A 161 12.86 -6.26 8.64
C PRO A 161 13.49 -4.98 9.22
N VAL A 162 13.16 -4.68 10.48
CA VAL A 162 13.76 -3.62 11.26
C VAL A 162 15.25 -3.88 11.42
N TYR A 163 16.07 -2.85 11.28
CA TYR A 163 17.54 -2.94 11.28
C TYR A 163 18.15 -3.74 10.12
N SER A 164 17.37 -4.05 9.07
CA SER A 164 17.95 -4.64 7.87
C SER A 164 18.88 -3.67 7.16
N LYS A 165 19.86 -4.29 6.53
CA LYS A 165 20.82 -3.66 5.64
C LYS A 165 20.30 -3.87 4.23
N GLU A 166 20.12 -2.79 3.50
CA GLU A 166 19.98 -2.88 2.06
C GLU A 166 21.38 -2.92 1.46
N PRO A 167 21.76 -4.00 0.74
CA PRO A 167 23.07 -4.07 0.10
C PRO A 167 23.23 -2.92 -0.89
N ALA A 168 24.47 -2.48 -1.07
CA ALA A 168 24.76 -1.52 -2.12
C ALA A 168 24.37 -2.08 -3.49
N ARG A 169 23.96 -1.19 -4.38
CA ARG A 169 23.69 -1.53 -5.78
C ARG A 169 24.63 -0.74 -6.65
N ALA A 170 25.43 -1.45 -7.44
CA ALA A 170 26.24 -0.83 -8.47
C ALA A 170 25.33 -0.09 -9.46
N THR A 171 25.80 1.05 -9.96
CA THR A 171 25.12 1.77 -11.03
C THR A 171 25.10 0.88 -12.27
N SER A 172 23.90 0.63 -12.82
CA SER A 172 23.71 -0.12 -14.06
C SER A 172 23.23 0.78 -15.20
N GLN A 173 22.55 1.88 -14.89
CA GLN A 173 22.02 2.81 -15.88
C GLN A 173 22.17 4.26 -15.41
N ILE A 174 22.60 5.12 -16.33
CA ILE A 174 22.70 6.57 -16.14
C ILE A 174 21.94 7.27 -17.27
N ASP A 175 20.87 7.97 -16.93
CA ASP A 175 20.19 8.87 -17.86
C ASP A 175 20.83 10.26 -17.75
N PHE A 176 21.50 10.68 -18.82
CA PHE A 176 22.25 11.93 -18.86
C PHE A 176 21.58 12.96 -19.77
N LYS A 177 21.25 14.12 -19.21
CA LYS A 177 20.66 15.24 -19.94
C LYS A 177 21.49 16.51 -19.76
N SER A 178 21.94 17.05 -20.88
CA SER A 178 22.82 18.22 -20.90
C SER A 178 22.53 19.09 -22.12
N ASN A 179 22.77 20.38 -22.00
CA ASN A 179 22.82 21.30 -23.13
C ASN A 179 24.27 21.74 -23.36
N LEU A 180 24.75 21.57 -24.58
CA LEU A 180 26.05 22.03 -25.05
C LEU A 180 25.88 23.35 -25.82
N ASN A 181 26.68 24.37 -25.50
CA ASN A 181 26.56 25.66 -26.14
C ASN A 181 27.05 25.60 -27.60
N SER A 182 26.13 25.73 -28.56
CA SER A 182 26.44 25.74 -30.00
C SER A 182 27.41 26.84 -30.43
N SER A 183 27.40 27.99 -29.73
CA SER A 183 28.21 29.17 -30.03
C SER A 183 29.63 29.09 -29.45
N ALA A 184 29.95 28.01 -28.73
CA ALA A 184 31.31 27.80 -28.23
C ALA A 184 32.32 27.69 -29.39
N PRO A 185 33.55 28.22 -29.21
CA PRO A 185 34.60 28.06 -30.20
C PRO A 185 35.03 26.60 -30.30
N ALA A 186 35.35 26.13 -31.50
CA ALA A 186 35.95 24.81 -31.69
C ALA A 186 37.40 24.78 -31.16
N VAL A 187 37.82 23.61 -30.70
CA VAL A 187 39.20 23.33 -30.28
C VAL A 187 40.11 23.22 -31.52
N PRO A 188 41.34 23.77 -31.48
CA PRO A 188 42.30 23.60 -32.58
C PRO A 188 42.63 22.11 -32.85
N PRO A 189 42.75 21.68 -34.12
CA PRO A 189 43.01 20.28 -34.45
C PRO A 189 44.35 19.73 -33.94
N ASP A 190 45.29 20.61 -33.60
CA ASP A 190 46.66 20.32 -33.13
C ASP A 190 46.83 20.48 -31.61
N ALA A 191 45.76 20.82 -30.89
CA ALA A 191 45.81 21.01 -29.43
C ALA A 191 46.14 19.70 -28.71
N THR A 192 47.11 19.75 -27.82
CA THR A 192 47.48 18.63 -26.95
C THR A 192 46.42 18.38 -25.88
N GLN A 193 46.43 17.18 -25.30
CA GLN A 193 45.44 16.73 -24.33
C GLN A 193 45.30 17.65 -23.10
N ASP A 194 46.41 18.24 -22.66
CA ASP A 194 46.45 19.17 -21.52
C ASP A 194 45.92 20.56 -21.91
N GLU A 195 46.19 21.01 -23.15
CA GLU A 195 45.67 22.28 -23.67
C GLU A 195 44.15 22.24 -23.84
N ILE A 196 43.59 21.10 -24.28
CA ILE A 196 42.14 20.90 -24.36
C ILE A 196 41.51 21.02 -22.96
N THR A 197 42.11 20.37 -21.96
CA THR A 197 41.61 20.40 -20.58
C THR A 197 41.64 21.81 -19.99
N ALA A 198 42.66 22.61 -20.34
CA ALA A 198 42.75 24.02 -19.96
C ALA A 198 41.68 24.89 -20.68
N MET A 199 41.42 24.65 -21.97
CA MET A 199 40.39 25.37 -22.75
C MET A 199 38.95 25.03 -22.34
N ILE A 200 38.71 23.83 -21.81
CA ILE A 200 37.42 23.44 -21.24
C ILE A 200 37.17 24.18 -19.91
N ASN A 201 38.19 24.30 -19.07
CA ASN A 201 38.11 24.92 -17.73
C ASN A 201 38.45 26.41 -17.73
N ASP A 202 38.30 27.11 -18.86
CA ASP A 202 38.60 28.52 -18.96
C ASP A 202 37.80 29.34 -17.91
N PRO A 203 38.46 30.22 -17.13
CA PRO A 203 37.79 31.09 -16.17
C PRO A 203 36.72 31.98 -16.78
N ASP A 204 36.84 32.36 -18.06
CA ASP A 204 35.83 33.12 -18.79
C ASP A 204 34.79 32.18 -19.42
N PRO A 205 33.51 32.23 -18.98
CA PRO A 205 32.43 31.38 -19.52
C PRO A 205 32.24 31.51 -21.04
N LYS A 206 32.61 32.65 -21.65
CA LYS A 206 32.47 32.88 -23.09
C LYS A 206 33.60 32.28 -23.93
N MET A 207 34.76 32.04 -23.31
CA MET A 207 35.92 31.43 -23.96
C MET A 207 35.95 29.91 -23.81
N ARG A 208 35.10 29.34 -22.94
CA ARG A 208 34.97 27.89 -22.75
C ARG A 208 34.65 27.19 -24.06
N ARG A 209 35.53 26.27 -24.45
CA ARG A 209 35.40 25.44 -25.66
C ARG A 209 34.77 24.08 -25.38
N GLY A 210 34.23 23.92 -24.18
CA GLY A 210 33.73 22.65 -23.68
C GLY A 210 33.05 22.76 -22.33
N HIS A 211 32.61 21.61 -21.82
CA HIS A 211 31.91 21.49 -20.55
C HIS A 211 32.37 20.25 -19.80
N VAL A 212 32.68 20.42 -18.51
CA VAL A 212 32.94 19.29 -17.61
C VAL A 212 31.69 19.02 -16.80
N THR A 213 31.31 17.75 -16.75
CA THR A 213 30.30 17.27 -15.82
C THR A 213 30.85 16.13 -14.99
N THR A 214 30.53 16.14 -13.70
CA THR A 214 30.87 15.06 -12.78
C THR A 214 29.59 14.38 -12.33
N ILE A 215 29.55 13.06 -12.47
CA ILE A 215 28.44 12.20 -12.13
C ILE A 215 28.88 11.27 -11.01
N LYS A 216 28.08 11.15 -9.96
CA LYS A 216 28.33 10.19 -8.89
C LYS A 216 27.79 8.83 -9.31
N THR A 217 28.68 7.83 -9.32
CA THR A 217 28.39 6.44 -9.65
C THR A 217 28.76 5.56 -8.46
N PHE A 218 28.23 4.35 -8.42
CA PHE A 218 28.46 3.39 -7.34
C PHE A 218 28.97 2.07 -7.89
N ASP A 219 29.91 1.45 -7.18
CA ASP A 219 30.36 0.09 -7.47
C ASP A 219 29.56 -0.97 -6.71
N ASP A 220 29.88 -2.25 -6.94
CA ASP A 220 29.31 -3.40 -6.25
C ASP A 220 29.53 -3.40 -4.72
N GLN A 221 30.58 -2.72 -4.25
CA GLN A 221 30.90 -2.56 -2.83
C GLN A 221 30.20 -1.34 -2.21
N GLY A 222 29.56 -0.49 -3.01
CA GLY A 222 28.90 0.73 -2.57
C GLY A 222 29.82 1.92 -2.33
N ILE A 223 31.05 1.89 -2.84
CA ILE A 223 31.95 3.05 -2.84
C ILE A 223 31.47 4.02 -3.91
N GLN A 224 31.33 5.29 -3.52
CA GLN A 224 31.00 6.36 -4.45
C GLN A 224 32.22 6.68 -5.32
N ARG A 225 32.05 6.64 -6.64
CA ARG A 225 33.06 6.99 -7.64
C ARG A 225 32.57 8.12 -8.51
N GLU A 226 33.46 9.04 -8.83
CA GLU A 226 33.13 10.18 -9.69
C GLU A 226 33.46 9.84 -11.14
N PHE A 227 32.41 9.77 -11.97
CA PHE A 227 32.49 9.65 -13.41
C PHE A 227 32.47 11.05 -14.03
N LYS A 228 33.58 11.44 -14.63
CA LYS A 228 33.77 12.76 -15.23
C LYS A 228 33.65 12.64 -16.74
N MET A 229 32.82 13.47 -17.35
CA MET A 229 32.76 13.64 -18.80
C MET A 229 33.20 15.05 -19.17
N GLU A 230 34.15 15.14 -20.09
CA GLU A 230 34.73 16.37 -20.60
C GLU A 230 34.34 16.52 -22.07
N PHE A 231 33.30 17.33 -22.33
CA PHE A 231 32.84 17.63 -23.67
C PHE A 231 33.70 18.75 -24.27
N TYR A 232 34.10 18.61 -25.53
CA TYR A 232 34.79 19.64 -26.29
C TYR A 232 34.30 19.69 -27.74
N LYS A 233 34.21 20.89 -28.31
CA LYS A 233 33.72 21.09 -29.68
C LYS A 233 34.86 20.88 -30.68
N VAL A 234 34.68 19.99 -31.65
CA VAL A 234 35.68 19.74 -32.70
C VAL A 234 35.38 20.55 -33.95
N ARG A 235 34.12 20.56 -34.37
CA ARG A 235 33.60 21.33 -35.52
C ARG A 235 32.13 21.65 -35.29
N ASP A 236 31.51 22.42 -36.17
CA ASP A 236 30.09 22.71 -36.04
C ASP A 236 29.25 21.43 -36.07
N ASN A 237 28.35 21.33 -35.09
CA ASN A 237 27.48 20.17 -34.85
C ASN A 237 28.20 18.85 -34.54
N THR A 238 29.50 18.86 -34.25
CA THR A 238 30.24 17.68 -33.80
C THR A 238 31.01 17.97 -32.52
N TRP A 239 30.70 17.19 -31.49
CA TRP A 239 31.36 17.24 -30.19
C TRP A 239 32.04 15.93 -29.91
N LYS A 240 33.14 15.99 -29.17
CA LYS A 240 33.73 14.81 -28.55
C LYS A 240 33.60 14.91 -27.04
N ALA A 241 33.42 13.79 -26.36
CA ALA A 241 33.51 13.71 -24.92
C ALA A 241 34.58 12.72 -24.52
N ARG A 242 35.46 13.15 -23.62
CA ARG A 242 36.36 12.25 -22.93
C ARG A 242 35.74 11.82 -21.62
N VAL A 243 35.77 10.52 -21.34
CA VAL A 243 35.30 9.96 -20.08
C VAL A 243 36.48 9.56 -19.21
N SER A 244 36.41 9.91 -17.93
CA SER A 244 37.35 9.44 -16.92
C SER A 244 36.59 9.09 -15.64
N MET A 245 37.15 8.19 -14.85
CA MET A 245 36.51 7.73 -13.62
C MET A 245 37.56 7.54 -12.54
N THR A 246 37.26 8.03 -11.33
CA THR A 246 38.19 7.95 -10.20
C THR A 246 38.46 6.50 -9.81
N ASP A 247 39.75 6.16 -9.68
CA ASP A 247 40.26 4.83 -9.29
C ASP A 247 39.82 3.67 -10.20
N ALA A 248 39.34 3.98 -11.41
CA ALA A 248 39.05 2.99 -12.43
C ALA A 248 40.31 2.68 -13.27
N THR A 249 40.52 1.40 -13.55
CA THR A 249 41.53 0.88 -14.46
C THR A 249 40.85 0.24 -15.66
N GLN A 250 41.44 0.33 -16.84
CA GLN A 250 40.86 -0.22 -18.08
C GLN A 250 39.43 0.30 -18.36
N LEU A 251 39.18 1.59 -18.14
CA LEU A 251 37.92 2.23 -18.56
C LEU A 251 37.81 2.18 -20.09
N SER A 252 36.68 1.71 -20.58
CA SER A 252 36.35 1.65 -21.99
C SER A 252 34.92 2.15 -22.24
N ALA A 253 34.77 3.08 -23.17
CA ALA A 253 33.53 3.56 -23.72
C ALA A 253 33.24 2.84 -25.04
N ASP A 254 32.11 2.14 -25.09
CA ASP A 254 31.71 1.30 -26.21
C ASP A 254 30.34 1.74 -26.72
N VAL A 255 30.16 1.83 -28.04
CA VAL A 255 28.87 2.15 -28.65
C VAL A 255 28.48 1.01 -29.58
N SER A 256 27.32 0.41 -29.34
CA SER A 256 26.81 -0.59 -30.29
C SER A 256 26.33 0.07 -31.58
N GLY A 257 26.95 -0.31 -32.68
CA GLY A 257 26.62 0.13 -34.02
C GLY A 257 25.19 -0.24 -34.44
N THR A 258 24.72 0.47 -35.47
CA THR A 258 23.39 0.28 -36.04
C THR A 258 23.16 -1.18 -36.47
N GLY A 259 22.09 -1.81 -36.01
CA GLY A 259 21.80 -3.23 -36.26
C GLY A 259 22.49 -4.22 -35.31
N GLY A 260 23.10 -3.75 -34.21
CA GLY A 260 23.68 -4.60 -33.16
C GLY A 260 25.10 -5.08 -33.45
N GLN A 261 25.77 -4.54 -34.47
CA GLN A 261 27.21 -4.71 -34.65
C GLN A 261 27.94 -4.00 -33.50
N ASN A 262 28.92 -4.65 -32.87
CA ASN A 262 29.62 -4.06 -31.73
C ASN A 262 31.10 -4.48 -31.75
N THR A 263 31.97 -3.56 -32.14
CA THR A 263 33.42 -3.72 -32.16
C THR A 263 33.97 -3.19 -30.84
N GLN A 264 34.23 -4.09 -29.90
CA GLN A 264 34.82 -3.69 -28.64
C GLN A 264 36.17 -3.00 -28.87
N LEU A 265 36.31 -1.79 -28.33
CA LEU A 265 37.55 -1.03 -28.29
C LEU A 265 38.07 -0.93 -26.85
N PRO A 266 38.81 -1.95 -26.35
CA PRO A 266 39.34 -1.92 -25.00
C PRO A 266 40.24 -0.70 -24.79
N GLY A 267 39.92 0.10 -23.77
CA GLY A 267 40.68 1.31 -23.42
C GLY A 267 40.30 2.58 -24.20
N ASN A 268 39.31 2.53 -25.10
CA ASN A 268 38.77 3.75 -25.69
C ASN A 268 38.06 4.59 -24.62
N THR A 269 38.38 5.87 -24.50
CA THR A 269 37.74 6.78 -23.53
C THR A 269 37.11 7.99 -24.20
N GLU A 270 36.99 7.97 -25.53
CA GLU A 270 36.43 9.07 -26.31
C GLU A 270 35.14 8.63 -27.01
N LEU A 271 34.14 9.51 -26.96
CA LEU A 271 32.89 9.40 -27.69
C LEU A 271 32.71 10.61 -28.60
N GLU A 272 32.19 10.42 -29.79
CA GLU A 272 31.79 11.47 -30.72
C GLU A 272 30.26 11.58 -30.78
N PHE A 273 29.76 12.81 -30.81
CA PHE A 273 28.34 13.15 -30.87
C PHE A 273 28.09 14.06 -32.07
N GLY A 274 27.12 13.68 -32.90
CA GLY A 274 26.64 14.52 -33.99
C GLY A 274 25.27 15.11 -33.69
N PHE A 275 25.09 16.38 -34.02
CA PHE A 275 23.83 17.10 -33.85
C PHE A 275 23.26 17.55 -35.19
N THR A 276 21.95 17.73 -35.23
CA THR A 276 21.28 18.47 -36.30
C THR A 276 21.54 19.98 -36.14
N PRO A 277 21.40 20.78 -37.21
CA PRO A 277 21.45 22.24 -37.11
C PRO A 277 20.42 22.81 -36.12
N ASP A 278 19.33 22.09 -35.86
CA ASP A 278 18.29 22.45 -34.89
C ASP A 278 18.65 22.06 -33.44
N GLY A 279 19.86 21.56 -33.19
CA GLY A 279 20.37 21.27 -31.85
C GLY A 279 20.00 19.91 -31.27
N LYS A 280 19.41 19.01 -32.06
CA LYS A 280 19.01 17.65 -31.62
C LYS A 280 20.11 16.62 -31.88
N LEU A 281 20.31 15.68 -30.97
CA LEU A 281 21.30 14.60 -31.11
C LEU A 281 20.90 13.63 -32.23
N VAL A 282 21.83 13.30 -33.12
CA VAL A 282 21.62 12.43 -34.29
C VAL A 282 22.32 11.09 -34.12
N TYR A 283 23.57 11.13 -33.71
CA TYR A 283 24.36 9.93 -33.51
C TYR A 283 25.31 10.05 -32.33
N VAL A 284 25.66 8.90 -31.78
CA VAL A 284 26.82 8.72 -30.89
C VAL A 284 27.73 7.68 -31.53
N SER A 285 29.04 7.86 -31.41
CA SER A 285 30.05 6.96 -31.96
C SER A 285 31.23 6.82 -31.00
N ASP A 286 31.88 5.67 -30.98
CA ASP A 286 33.15 5.44 -30.28
C ASP A 286 34.38 5.60 -31.21
N GLY A 287 34.15 6.03 -32.46
CA GLY A 287 35.17 6.19 -33.49
C GLY A 287 35.23 5.05 -34.50
N VAL A 288 34.67 3.87 -34.18
CA VAL A 288 34.55 2.74 -35.11
C VAL A 288 33.08 2.43 -35.37
N ASP A 289 32.30 2.32 -34.30
CA ASP A 289 30.87 2.06 -34.37
C ASP A 289 30.06 3.33 -34.13
N SER A 290 28.91 3.42 -34.78
CA SER A 290 27.99 4.55 -34.63
C SER A 290 26.54 4.08 -34.54
N MET A 291 25.84 4.64 -33.56
CA MET A 291 24.41 4.46 -33.37
C MET A 291 23.70 5.74 -33.81
N ASN A 292 22.76 5.64 -34.74
CA ASN A 292 22.08 6.79 -35.35
C ASN A 292 20.54 6.67 -35.37
N SER A 293 19.98 5.68 -34.67
CA SER A 293 18.55 5.41 -34.64
C SER A 293 18.10 4.89 -33.27
N GLY A 294 16.93 5.31 -32.81
CA GLY A 294 16.36 4.89 -31.53
C GLY A 294 17.04 5.55 -30.33
N LYS A 295 17.07 4.83 -29.20
CA LYS A 295 17.71 5.30 -27.96
C LYS A 295 19.22 5.19 -28.08
N LEU A 296 19.88 6.34 -28.08
CA LEU A 296 21.33 6.45 -28.13
C LEU A 296 21.90 6.16 -26.74
N SER A 297 22.66 5.08 -26.64
CA SER A 297 23.32 4.66 -25.40
C SER A 297 24.77 4.28 -25.66
N ALA A 298 25.64 4.58 -24.70
CA ALA A 298 27.03 4.13 -24.70
C ALA A 298 27.28 3.26 -23.47
N LYS A 299 27.86 2.08 -23.65
CA LYS A 299 28.16 1.16 -22.57
C LYS A 299 29.55 1.46 -22.02
N MET A 300 29.61 1.92 -20.77
CA MET A 300 30.87 2.16 -20.09
C MET A 300 31.25 0.88 -19.34
N SER A 301 32.44 0.34 -19.62
CA SER A 301 32.99 -0.80 -18.89
C SER A 301 34.29 -0.40 -18.20
N PHE A 302 34.50 -0.84 -16.97
CA PHE A 302 35.70 -0.52 -16.21
C PHE A 302 36.05 -1.63 -15.23
N LYS A 303 37.30 -1.66 -14.79
CA LYS A 303 37.75 -2.49 -13.67
C LYS A 303 38.17 -1.61 -12.52
N ILE A 304 37.91 -2.09 -11.31
CA ILE A 304 38.32 -1.39 -10.09
C ILE A 304 39.61 -2.03 -9.60
N ALA A 305 40.57 -1.20 -9.19
CA ALA A 305 41.78 -1.70 -8.54
C ALA A 305 41.41 -2.53 -7.29
N GLY A 306 41.75 -3.82 -7.30
CA GLY A 306 41.44 -4.76 -6.21
C GLY A 306 40.19 -5.64 -6.43
N ASN A 307 39.40 -5.42 -7.50
CA ASN A 307 38.30 -6.30 -7.89
C ASN A 307 38.51 -6.82 -9.33
N PRO A 308 38.61 -8.14 -9.56
CA PRO A 308 38.83 -8.69 -10.90
C PRO A 308 37.60 -8.60 -11.81
N ALA A 309 36.40 -8.34 -11.25
CA ALA A 309 35.16 -8.27 -12.03
C ALA A 309 35.08 -6.97 -12.85
N VAL A 310 34.74 -7.10 -14.13
CA VAL A 310 34.42 -5.95 -14.99
C VAL A 310 33.02 -5.46 -14.60
N GLN A 311 32.92 -4.19 -14.22
CA GLN A 311 31.65 -3.52 -14.01
C GLN A 311 31.32 -2.73 -15.26
N SER A 312 30.02 -2.65 -15.57
CA SER A 312 29.55 -1.84 -16.68
C SER A 312 28.22 -1.18 -16.37
N PHE A 313 28.03 0.03 -16.87
CA PHE A 313 26.75 0.71 -16.87
C PHE A 313 26.44 1.28 -18.25
N ASP A 314 25.16 1.39 -18.57
CA ASP A 314 24.67 1.99 -19.78
C ASP A 314 24.41 3.49 -19.56
N LEU A 315 25.12 4.32 -20.32
CA LEU A 315 24.92 5.77 -20.36
C LEU A 315 23.90 6.09 -21.46
N ASN A 316 22.68 6.43 -21.05
CA ASN A 316 21.61 6.87 -21.94
C ASN A 316 21.73 8.36 -22.24
N LEU A 317 21.78 8.69 -23.52
CA LEU A 317 22.09 10.03 -24.03
C LEU A 317 20.89 10.69 -24.70
N GLY A 318 19.75 9.99 -24.77
CA GLY A 318 18.50 10.43 -25.40
C GLY A 318 18.07 9.55 -26.56
N GLU A 319 17.06 10.01 -27.29
CA GLU A 319 16.61 9.39 -28.54
C GLU A 319 17.07 10.23 -29.73
N ALA A 320 17.52 9.57 -30.80
CA ALA A 320 17.98 10.24 -32.02
C ALA A 320 16.86 11.13 -32.60
N GLY A 321 17.17 12.39 -32.86
CA GLY A 321 16.25 13.38 -33.43
C GLY A 321 15.27 14.00 -32.43
N MET A 322 15.40 13.71 -31.12
CA MET A 322 14.57 14.28 -30.05
C MET A 322 15.38 15.21 -29.13
N VAL A 323 14.68 15.94 -28.26
CA VAL A 323 15.25 16.91 -27.28
C VAL A 323 15.30 16.30 -25.86
N ASP A 324 15.11 14.98 -25.72
CA ASP A 324 14.97 14.30 -24.43
C ASP A 324 16.31 13.97 -23.73
N GLY A 325 17.44 14.21 -24.40
CA GLY A 325 18.77 13.85 -23.93
C GLY A 325 19.79 14.98 -24.02
N ILE A 326 20.97 14.68 -24.58
CA ILE A 326 21.96 15.72 -24.89
C ILE A 326 21.45 16.58 -26.04
N THR A 327 21.61 17.89 -25.91
CA THR A 327 21.19 18.88 -26.89
C THR A 327 22.30 19.89 -27.15
N GLN A 328 22.20 20.59 -28.28
CA GLN A 328 23.11 21.65 -28.65
C GLN A 328 22.36 22.93 -29.00
N PHE A 329 22.05 23.76 -28.01
CA PHE A 329 21.43 25.07 -28.21
C PHE A 329 22.41 26.22 -27.93
N SER A 330 22.05 27.44 -28.34
CA SER A 330 22.85 28.66 -28.11
C SER A 330 22.89 29.12 -26.65
N SER A 331 22.12 28.49 -25.75
CA SER A 331 22.18 28.77 -24.32
C SER A 331 23.47 28.26 -23.70
N ASP A 332 23.78 28.75 -22.50
CA ASP A 332 24.95 28.31 -21.74
C ASP A 332 24.96 26.79 -21.49
N PHE A 333 26.17 26.27 -21.23
CA PHE A 333 26.35 24.89 -20.85
C PHE A 333 25.59 24.57 -19.56
N THR A 334 24.84 23.48 -19.56
CA THR A 334 24.14 23.02 -18.35
C THR A 334 24.07 21.51 -18.30
N THR A 335 24.36 20.96 -17.12
CA THR A 335 23.99 19.59 -16.77
C THR A 335 22.65 19.66 -16.03
N LYS A 336 21.56 19.34 -16.73
CA LYS A 336 20.20 19.61 -16.22
C LYS A 336 19.66 18.47 -15.36
N ALA A 337 19.93 17.22 -15.74
CA ALA A 337 19.46 16.06 -15.00
C ALA A 337 20.37 14.86 -15.23
N VAL A 338 20.81 14.26 -14.12
CA VAL A 338 21.48 12.97 -14.12
C VAL A 338 20.68 12.05 -13.21
N LYS A 339 20.04 11.04 -13.78
CA LYS A 339 19.35 10.01 -13.02
C LYS A 339 20.17 8.74 -13.11
N GLN A 340 20.51 8.18 -11.96
CA GLN A 340 21.25 6.92 -11.89
C GLN A 340 20.60 6.01 -10.85
N ASP A 341 20.82 4.71 -10.99
CA ASP A 341 20.09 3.67 -10.28
C ASP A 341 20.90 2.96 -9.19
N GLY A 342 22.19 3.29 -9.05
CA GLY A 342 23.07 2.77 -8.01
C GLY A 342 22.88 3.50 -6.67
N TYR A 343 23.28 2.85 -5.58
CA TYR A 343 23.23 3.45 -4.24
C TYR A 343 24.19 2.73 -3.29
N THR A 344 24.65 3.46 -2.28
CA THR A 344 25.44 2.89 -1.19
C THR A 344 24.58 1.98 -0.32
N MET A 345 25.23 1.13 0.48
CA MET A 345 24.55 0.36 1.50
C MET A 345 23.80 1.30 2.47
N GLY A 346 22.55 0.97 2.78
CA GLY A 346 21.68 1.76 3.67
C GLY A 346 21.13 0.92 4.82
N TYR A 347 20.86 1.58 5.95
CA TYR A 347 20.07 1.00 7.04
C TYR A 347 18.63 1.49 6.92
N LEU A 348 17.67 0.64 7.27
CA LEU A 348 16.28 1.08 7.37
C LEU A 348 16.13 2.10 8.51
N GLU A 349 15.77 3.35 8.19
CA GLU A 349 15.57 4.40 9.19
C GLU A 349 14.12 4.50 9.63
N SER A 350 13.21 4.44 8.66
CA SER A 350 11.78 4.52 8.90
C SER A 350 11.02 3.73 7.84
N PHE A 351 9.74 3.52 8.07
CA PHE A 351 8.83 3.01 7.04
C PHE A 351 7.55 3.84 7.08
N SER A 352 6.86 3.84 5.95
CA SER A 352 5.58 4.51 5.74
C SER A 352 4.61 3.51 5.13
N ILE A 353 3.34 3.59 5.47
CA ILE A 353 2.29 2.76 4.87
C ILE A 353 1.41 3.68 4.01
N ASP A 354 1.23 3.31 2.74
CA ASP A 354 0.39 4.09 1.81
C ASP A 354 -1.09 3.67 1.86
N ASN A 355 -1.93 4.38 1.10
CA ASN A 355 -3.38 4.13 1.11
C ASN A 355 -3.78 2.80 0.46
N SER A 356 -2.86 2.16 -0.27
CA SER A 356 -3.02 0.84 -0.86
C SER A 356 -2.53 -0.29 0.06
N GLY A 357 -2.08 0.06 1.26
CA GLY A 357 -1.53 -0.90 2.23
C GLY A 357 -0.08 -1.30 1.95
N THR A 358 0.61 -0.62 1.02
CA THR A 358 2.02 -0.89 0.72
C THR A 358 2.90 -0.25 1.77
N VAL A 359 3.70 -1.08 2.44
CA VAL A 359 4.73 -0.69 3.39
C VAL A 359 5.99 -0.34 2.60
N THR A 360 6.34 0.94 2.58
CA THR A 360 7.57 1.45 1.95
C THR A 360 8.60 1.81 3.01
N GLY A 361 9.74 1.15 2.99
CA GLY A 361 10.90 1.48 3.81
C GLY A 361 11.67 2.67 3.24
N VAL A 362 12.14 3.55 4.11
CA VAL A 362 13.05 4.65 3.81
C VAL A 362 14.39 4.33 4.46
N PHE A 363 15.41 4.22 3.63
CA PHE A 363 16.76 3.85 4.05
C PHE A 363 17.65 5.09 4.19
N SER A 364 18.71 4.98 4.99
CA SER A 364 19.67 6.07 5.27
C SER A 364 20.45 6.56 4.04
N ASN A 365 20.46 5.76 2.97
CA ASN A 365 21.01 6.14 1.66
C ASN A 365 20.02 6.96 0.81
N GLY A 366 18.84 7.31 1.34
CA GLY A 366 17.79 8.06 0.66
C GLY A 366 16.92 7.22 -0.27
N VAL A 367 17.19 5.91 -0.40
CA VAL A 367 16.40 5.01 -1.24
C VAL A 367 15.10 4.63 -0.53
N ARG A 368 14.01 4.62 -1.30
CA ARG A 368 12.69 4.16 -0.83
C ARG A 368 12.36 2.86 -1.55
N GLN A 369 12.04 1.81 -0.81
CA GLN A 369 11.70 0.51 -1.39
C GLN A 369 10.41 -0.06 -0.79
N PRO A 370 9.56 -0.71 -1.60
CA PRO A 370 8.44 -1.47 -1.08
C PRO A 370 8.97 -2.72 -0.35
N LEU A 371 8.53 -2.92 0.89
CA LEU A 371 8.93 -4.05 1.73
C LEU A 371 7.85 -5.13 1.81
N ALA A 372 6.59 -4.70 1.93
CA ALA A 372 5.44 -5.60 2.01
C ALA A 372 4.16 -4.85 1.63
N ARG A 373 3.06 -5.57 1.45
CA ARG A 373 1.72 -4.99 1.26
C ARG A 373 0.71 -5.78 2.08
N ILE A 374 -0.13 -5.05 2.82
CA ILE A 374 -1.17 -5.63 3.67
C ILE A 374 -2.30 -6.19 2.80
N ALA A 375 -2.68 -7.45 3.05
CA ALA A 375 -3.83 -8.05 2.40
C ALA A 375 -5.13 -7.69 3.13
N THR A 376 -6.19 -7.51 2.36
CA THR A 376 -7.53 -7.23 2.89
C THR A 376 -8.52 -8.28 2.39
N ALA A 377 -9.48 -8.65 3.24
CA ALA A 377 -10.56 -9.56 2.88
C ALA A 377 -11.90 -8.83 2.89
N VAL A 378 -12.74 -9.07 1.87
CA VAL A 378 -14.16 -8.71 1.88
C VAL A 378 -15.02 -9.97 1.87
N PHE A 379 -16.23 -9.85 2.39
CA PHE A 379 -17.19 -10.94 2.51
C PHE A 379 -18.51 -10.51 1.87
N ASN A 380 -19.22 -11.45 1.26
CA ASN A 380 -20.54 -11.18 0.68
C ASN A 380 -21.57 -10.84 1.77
N ASN A 381 -21.46 -11.47 2.94
CA ASN A 381 -22.30 -11.19 4.10
C ASN A 381 -21.43 -10.99 5.37
N PRO A 382 -20.94 -9.76 5.62
CA PRO A 382 -20.12 -9.46 6.79
C PRO A 382 -20.83 -9.73 8.12
N ALA A 383 -22.15 -9.53 8.20
CA ALA A 383 -22.92 -9.77 9.43
C ALA A 383 -22.96 -11.26 9.82
N GLY A 384 -22.80 -12.15 8.84
CA GLY A 384 -22.77 -13.60 9.01
C GLY A 384 -21.47 -14.14 9.63
N LEU A 385 -20.42 -13.33 9.75
CA LEU A 385 -19.15 -13.76 10.36
C LEU A 385 -19.34 -14.14 11.84
N ASP A 386 -18.66 -15.18 12.30
CA ASP A 386 -18.69 -15.58 13.70
C ASP A 386 -17.74 -14.73 14.53
N LYS A 387 -18.10 -14.41 15.78
CA LYS A 387 -17.19 -13.68 16.69
C LYS A 387 -16.16 -14.64 17.25
N ALA A 388 -14.89 -14.26 17.19
CA ALA A 388 -13.76 -15.05 17.69
C ALA A 388 -13.08 -14.46 18.94
N GLY A 389 -13.69 -13.45 19.57
CA GLY A 389 -13.08 -12.69 20.68
C GLY A 389 -12.18 -11.55 20.19
N ASP A 390 -11.74 -10.66 21.08
CA ASP A 390 -10.78 -9.56 20.81
C ASP A 390 -11.05 -8.74 19.54
N THR A 391 -12.33 -8.44 19.23
CA THR A 391 -12.77 -7.75 17.99
C THR A 391 -12.45 -8.47 16.68
N MET A 392 -12.14 -9.77 16.78
CA MET A 392 -11.87 -10.65 15.65
C MET A 392 -13.12 -11.42 15.23
N PHE A 393 -13.14 -11.75 13.96
CA PHE A 393 -14.18 -12.48 13.28
C PHE A 393 -13.60 -13.73 12.61
N ALA A 394 -14.39 -14.79 12.56
CA ALA A 394 -14.08 -16.02 11.84
C ALA A 394 -15.06 -16.22 10.69
N TYR A 395 -14.57 -16.90 9.65
CA TYR A 395 -15.39 -17.33 8.53
C TYR A 395 -16.52 -18.26 9.01
N SER A 396 -17.72 -18.07 8.47
CA SER A 396 -18.86 -18.97 8.65
C SER A 396 -19.46 -19.34 7.30
N MET A 397 -20.26 -20.42 7.25
CA MET A 397 -20.94 -20.82 6.01
C MET A 397 -21.88 -19.72 5.47
N ASN A 398 -22.42 -18.86 6.34
CA ASN A 398 -23.34 -17.79 5.96
C ASN A 398 -22.63 -16.46 5.62
N SER A 399 -21.34 -16.30 5.92
CA SER A 399 -20.57 -15.12 5.54
C SER A 399 -20.15 -15.12 4.06
N GLY A 400 -20.07 -16.31 3.47
CA GLY A 400 -19.38 -16.55 2.19
C GLY A 400 -17.87 -16.62 2.37
N GLU A 401 -17.18 -17.16 1.37
CA GLU A 401 -15.72 -17.32 1.40
C GLU A 401 -15.01 -15.96 1.43
N PRO A 402 -13.84 -15.86 2.08
CA PRO A 402 -13.06 -14.64 2.14
C PRO A 402 -12.51 -14.27 0.76
N ASN A 403 -12.92 -13.12 0.22
CA ASN A 403 -12.37 -12.60 -1.03
C ASN A 403 -11.16 -11.70 -0.75
N ILE A 404 -9.98 -12.30 -0.73
CA ILE A 404 -8.71 -11.66 -0.40
C ILE A 404 -8.16 -10.87 -1.59
N GLY A 405 -7.70 -9.65 -1.35
CA GLY A 405 -7.11 -8.80 -2.39
C GLY A 405 -6.48 -7.52 -1.86
N GLU A 406 -6.08 -6.67 -2.81
CA GLU A 406 -5.45 -5.38 -2.54
C GLU A 406 -6.45 -4.36 -1.97
N ALA A 407 -5.99 -3.52 -1.05
CA ALA A 407 -6.79 -2.42 -0.54
C ALA A 407 -7.06 -1.36 -1.63
N GLY A 408 -8.25 -0.76 -1.62
CA GLY A 408 -8.63 0.32 -2.53
C GLY A 408 -8.97 -0.09 -3.97
N VAL A 409 -9.01 -1.39 -4.28
CA VAL A 409 -9.31 -1.94 -5.61
C VAL A 409 -10.56 -2.82 -5.55
N GLN A 410 -11.35 -2.87 -6.63
CA GLN A 410 -12.58 -3.70 -6.73
C GLN A 410 -13.58 -3.46 -5.58
N GLY A 411 -13.79 -2.20 -5.19
CA GLY A 411 -14.75 -1.84 -4.13
C GLY A 411 -14.24 -2.08 -2.70
N ARG A 412 -13.01 -2.60 -2.51
CA ARG A 412 -12.39 -2.72 -1.20
C ARG A 412 -12.02 -1.35 -0.63
N GLY A 413 -12.13 -1.22 0.68
CA GLY A 413 -11.73 -0.03 1.43
C GLY A 413 -10.24 0.28 1.28
N LYS A 414 -9.90 1.56 1.43
CA LYS A 414 -8.51 2.03 1.46
C LYS A 414 -7.95 1.91 2.87
N ILE A 415 -6.66 1.67 2.99
CA ILE A 415 -5.98 1.71 4.28
C ILE A 415 -5.54 3.16 4.52
N ASN A 416 -5.50 3.60 5.78
CA ASN A 416 -4.92 4.88 6.17
C ASN A 416 -4.03 4.62 7.38
N ALA A 417 -2.77 5.02 7.27
CA ALA A 417 -1.77 4.88 8.33
C ALA A 417 -1.90 6.00 9.37
N GLY A 418 -1.48 5.72 10.61
CA GLY A 418 -1.56 6.67 11.72
C GLY A 418 -2.97 6.92 12.25
N LEU A 419 -3.93 6.08 11.89
CA LEU A 419 -5.33 6.16 12.30
C LEU A 419 -5.78 4.84 12.95
N LEU A 420 -6.73 4.92 13.87
CA LEU A 420 -7.50 3.79 14.38
C LEU A 420 -9.00 4.00 14.15
N GLU A 421 -9.71 2.93 13.81
CA GLU A 421 -11.16 2.94 13.72
C GLU A 421 -11.75 2.76 15.13
N MET A 422 -12.58 3.71 15.58
CA MET A 422 -13.33 3.60 16.83
C MET A 422 -14.55 2.71 16.66
N SER A 423 -15.16 2.32 17.79
CA SER A 423 -16.45 1.64 17.80
C SER A 423 -17.51 2.45 17.04
N ASN A 424 -18.45 1.78 16.38
CA ASN A 424 -19.60 2.43 15.76
C ASN A 424 -20.80 2.58 16.71
N VAL A 425 -20.59 2.39 18.01
CA VAL A 425 -21.63 2.51 19.04
C VAL A 425 -21.93 3.98 19.32
N ASP A 426 -23.19 4.38 19.17
CA ASP A 426 -23.70 5.68 19.66
C ASP A 426 -24.33 5.52 21.04
N LEU A 427 -23.73 6.15 22.05
CA LEU A 427 -24.20 6.08 23.44
C LEU A 427 -25.61 6.65 23.63
N SER A 428 -25.98 7.67 22.86
CA SER A 428 -27.30 8.31 22.97
C SER A 428 -28.42 7.33 22.61
N ASP A 429 -28.21 6.59 21.52
CA ASP A 429 -29.11 5.54 21.08
C ASP A 429 -29.10 4.37 22.07
N GLN A 430 -27.93 3.93 22.54
CA GLN A 430 -27.84 2.82 23.51
C GLN A 430 -28.54 3.14 24.84
N PHE A 431 -28.42 4.36 25.37
CA PHE A 431 -29.12 4.75 26.60
C PHE A 431 -30.63 4.87 26.40
N THR A 432 -31.08 5.36 25.24
CA THR A 432 -32.51 5.39 24.89
C THR A 432 -33.07 3.98 24.82
N ASP A 433 -32.36 3.07 24.14
CA ASP A 433 -32.73 1.66 24.02
C ASP A 433 -32.72 0.94 25.38
N MET A 434 -31.79 1.30 26.27
CA MET A 434 -31.76 0.79 27.63
C MET A 434 -33.03 1.18 28.40
N ILE A 435 -33.45 2.45 28.32
CA ILE A 435 -34.66 2.94 28.98
C ILE A 435 -35.90 2.22 28.42
N VAL A 436 -36.01 2.09 27.09
CA VAL A 436 -37.12 1.37 26.45
C VAL A 436 -37.17 -0.09 26.90
N THR A 437 -36.01 -0.77 26.92
CA THR A 437 -35.91 -2.17 27.34
C THR A 437 -36.25 -2.35 28.82
N GLN A 438 -35.79 -1.45 29.69
CA GLN A 438 -36.12 -1.47 31.11
C GLN A 438 -37.62 -1.27 31.35
N ARG A 439 -38.25 -0.32 30.64
CA ARG A 439 -39.71 -0.10 30.73
C ARG A 439 -40.50 -1.31 30.22
N GLY A 440 -40.06 -1.94 29.14
CA GLY A 440 -40.64 -3.19 28.63
C GLY A 440 -40.54 -4.34 29.63
N PHE A 441 -39.38 -4.50 30.27
CA PHE A 441 -39.19 -5.49 31.34
C PHE A 441 -40.13 -5.22 32.53
N GLN A 442 -40.23 -3.97 33.00
CA GLN A 442 -41.16 -3.59 34.08
C GLN A 442 -42.63 -3.87 33.73
N ALA A 443 -43.05 -3.61 32.49
CA ALA A 443 -44.41 -3.86 32.03
C ALA A 443 -44.75 -5.37 32.00
N ASN A 444 -43.82 -6.21 31.53
CA ASN A 444 -44.01 -7.66 31.53
C ASN A 444 -44.02 -8.24 32.94
N SER A 445 -43.21 -7.71 33.86
CA SER A 445 -43.23 -8.10 35.27
C SER A 445 -44.60 -7.82 35.92
N ARG A 446 -45.20 -6.66 35.64
CA ARG A 446 -46.55 -6.33 36.12
C ARG A 446 -47.62 -7.29 35.60
N THR A 447 -47.50 -7.73 34.34
CA THR A 447 -48.43 -8.70 33.73
C THR A 447 -48.39 -10.06 34.44
N ILE A 448 -47.21 -10.45 34.93
CA ILE A 448 -47.05 -11.69 35.71
C ILE A 448 -47.69 -11.52 37.09
N THR A 449 -47.41 -10.41 37.79
CA THR A 449 -47.98 -10.19 39.13
C THR A 449 -49.51 -10.11 39.10
N THR A 450 -50.10 -9.46 38.09
CA THR A 450 -51.57 -9.41 37.96
C THR A 450 -52.15 -10.77 37.60
N SER A 451 -51.46 -11.54 36.75
CA SER A 451 -51.87 -12.90 36.42
C SER A 451 -51.79 -13.85 37.62
N ASP A 452 -50.78 -13.69 38.49
CA ASP A 452 -50.65 -14.46 39.73
C ASP A 452 -51.74 -14.12 40.74
N GLN A 453 -52.03 -12.83 40.92
CA GLN A 453 -53.14 -12.36 41.77
C GLN A 453 -54.49 -12.96 41.34
N MET A 454 -54.80 -12.96 40.03
CA MET A 454 -56.02 -13.60 39.52
C MET A 454 -56.07 -15.10 39.81
N ILE A 455 -54.94 -15.81 39.75
CA ILE A 455 -54.89 -17.25 40.08
C ILE A 455 -55.14 -17.47 41.57
N GLN A 456 -54.55 -16.63 42.43
CA GLN A 456 -54.78 -16.69 43.87
C GLN A 456 -56.26 -16.44 44.22
N GLU A 457 -56.90 -15.45 43.59
CA GLU A 457 -58.34 -15.20 43.76
C GLU A 457 -59.19 -16.41 43.34
N VAL A 458 -58.89 -17.01 42.19
CA VAL A 458 -59.61 -18.21 41.71
C VAL A 458 -59.42 -19.40 42.65
N LEU A 459 -58.22 -19.60 43.21
CA LEU A 459 -57.97 -20.63 44.22
C LEU A 459 -58.72 -20.35 45.53
N GLY A 460 -58.86 -19.07 45.89
CA GLY A 460 -59.65 -18.61 47.03
C GLY A 460 -61.14 -18.90 46.90
N LEU A 461 -61.71 -18.84 45.69
CA LEU A 461 -63.13 -19.15 45.41
C LEU A 461 -63.50 -20.63 45.61
N LYS A 462 -62.53 -21.54 45.69
CA LYS A 462 -62.78 -22.97 45.91
C LYS A 462 -62.92 -23.34 47.39
N ARG A 463 -62.59 -22.44 48.30
CA ARG A 463 -62.89 -22.57 49.73
C ARG A 463 -64.28 -22.02 50.01
#